data_AF-A0A6B3HZU3-F1
#
_entry.id   AF-A0A6B3HZU3-F1
#
_cell.length_a   1.000
_cell.length_b   1.000
_cell.length_c   1.000
_cell.angle_alpha   90.00
_cell.angle_beta   90.00
_cell.angle_gamma   90.00
#
_symmetry.space_group_name_H-M   'P 1'
#
loop_
_entity.id
_entity.type
_entity.pdbx_description
1 polymer ?
#
loop_
_entity_poly.entity_id
_entity_poly.type
_entity_poly.pdbx_seq_one_letter_code
_entity_poly.pdbx_strand_id
1 'polypeptide(L)'
;MENQGGITVRRALELPGLRGGLPEVVTGEDQLDRPVRWVHAGEAPNLPALLKGGELLLTTGLGIGTRSADQRAFVRGLAERDIAALVVELGPRLPRLPAALVDTARSAGLPLVQLHREVPFVSVTEQVHTEIVNGHYALLRQAEEIDRRCTRALLDGGGVPRVLRTLAEFAAEPVFLETADGRLLYAAAPPGAGRPDPLQVWEGLRAGRTTDRDPAPSGAVVVEVPGGSAAPGATGTVRARLVLLPVGGRLLPVHRLAAERASGILAVVLMQARQEEELAARGRGDFLHDLAEGRIAPEDAPAQARVLGFRPGEGPMLPVVMRLADPPEGLTPGGGWAALVRAVAEELAAVGVPALLGVRPVEGRVPVLAGLRAEGERAAVS
;
A
#
# COMPACT_ATOMS: atom_id res chain seq x y z
N MET A 1 -7.65 -21.54 1.58
CA MET A 1 -6.50 -20.62 1.62
C MET A 1 -6.20 -20.22 0.18
N GLU A 2 -6.81 -19.15 -0.31
CA GLU A 2 -6.61 -18.71 -1.71
C GLU A 2 -5.30 -17.93 -1.80
N ASN A 3 -4.27 -18.60 -2.29
CA ASN A 3 -2.98 -17.99 -2.59
C ASN A 3 -3.14 -17.21 -3.92
N GLN A 4 -3.68 -16.00 -3.84
CA GLN A 4 -4.06 -15.19 -5.00
C GLN A 4 -2.82 -14.62 -5.71
N GLY A 5 -2.13 -15.49 -6.44
CA GLY A 5 -1.01 -15.17 -7.31
C GLY A 5 -0.47 -16.37 -8.08
N GLY A 6 -0.73 -17.60 -7.60
CA GLY A 6 -0.33 -18.81 -8.32
C GLY A 6 -1.26 -19.98 -8.02
N ILE A 7 -1.34 -20.92 -8.96
CA ILE A 7 -2.09 -22.15 -8.77
C ILE A 7 -1.44 -23.02 -7.68
N THR A 8 -2.22 -23.60 -6.78
CA THR A 8 -1.74 -24.56 -5.77
C THR A 8 -1.83 -26.00 -6.28
N VAL A 9 -1.19 -26.95 -5.60
CA VAL A 9 -1.34 -28.38 -5.92
C VAL A 9 -2.82 -28.77 -5.85
N ARG A 10 -3.53 -28.38 -4.78
CA ARG A 10 -4.97 -28.61 -4.61
C ARG A 10 -5.75 -28.13 -5.82
N ARG A 11 -5.51 -26.88 -6.25
CA ARG A 11 -6.21 -26.30 -7.39
C ARG A 11 -5.84 -26.98 -8.71
N ALA A 12 -4.58 -27.36 -8.91
CA ALA A 12 -4.15 -28.09 -10.09
C ALA A 12 -4.87 -29.44 -10.22
N LEU A 13 -5.05 -30.18 -9.11
CA LEU A 13 -5.78 -31.45 -9.10
C LEU A 13 -7.28 -31.30 -9.45
N GLU A 14 -7.84 -30.10 -9.29
CA GLU A 14 -9.22 -29.79 -9.66
C GLU A 14 -9.39 -29.40 -11.14
N LEU A 15 -8.30 -29.19 -11.89
CA LEU A 15 -8.38 -28.85 -13.29
C LEU A 15 -8.88 -30.04 -14.13
N PRO A 16 -9.65 -29.81 -15.22
CA PRO A 16 -10.20 -30.88 -16.03
C PRO A 16 -9.17 -31.91 -16.50
N GLY A 17 -7.96 -31.45 -16.86
CA GLY A 17 -6.87 -32.33 -17.29
C GLY A 17 -6.44 -33.34 -16.23
N LEU A 18 -6.26 -32.91 -14.97
CA LEU A 18 -5.88 -33.81 -13.88
C LEU A 18 -7.07 -34.56 -13.29
N ARG A 19 -8.24 -33.92 -13.14
CA ARG A 19 -9.47 -34.60 -12.69
C ARG A 19 -9.85 -35.77 -13.58
N GLY A 20 -9.64 -35.65 -14.89
CA GLY A 20 -9.91 -36.73 -15.85
C GLY A 20 -9.11 -38.01 -15.56
N GLY A 21 -7.93 -37.85 -14.94
CA GLY A 21 -7.04 -38.91 -14.49
C GLY A 21 -7.45 -39.57 -13.18
N LEU A 22 -8.53 -39.10 -12.53
CA LEU A 22 -8.98 -39.55 -11.22
C LEU A 22 -7.84 -39.51 -10.18
N PRO A 23 -7.38 -38.30 -9.79
CA PRO A 23 -6.24 -38.15 -8.90
C PRO A 23 -6.58 -38.60 -7.48
N GLU A 24 -5.71 -39.43 -6.91
CA GLU A 24 -5.75 -39.83 -5.50
C GLU A 24 -4.49 -39.33 -4.80
N VAL A 25 -4.67 -38.57 -3.72
CA VAL A 25 -3.56 -38.09 -2.89
C VAL A 25 -3.15 -39.21 -1.94
N VAL A 26 -1.94 -39.73 -2.12
CA VAL A 26 -1.41 -40.87 -1.36
C VAL A 26 -0.65 -40.40 -0.12
N THR A 27 0.03 -39.24 -0.22
CA THR A 27 0.75 -38.59 0.87
C THR A 27 0.65 -37.08 0.76
N GLY A 28 0.80 -36.36 1.89
CA GLY A 28 0.95 -34.91 1.90
C GLY A 28 -0.35 -34.11 1.71
N GLU A 29 -1.49 -34.62 2.20
CA GLU A 29 -2.79 -33.91 2.13
C GLU A 29 -2.75 -32.51 2.77
N ASP A 30 -2.02 -32.36 3.87
CA ASP A 30 -1.82 -31.08 4.57
C ASP A 30 -0.94 -30.09 3.79
N GLN A 31 -0.26 -30.56 2.75
CA GLN A 31 0.68 -29.80 1.94
C GLN A 31 0.17 -29.48 0.53
N LEU A 32 -1.12 -29.72 0.25
CA LEU A 32 -1.71 -29.45 -1.07
C LEU A 32 -1.85 -27.94 -1.38
N ASP A 33 -1.69 -27.07 -0.39
CA ASP A 33 -1.74 -25.62 -0.61
C ASP A 33 -0.37 -25.03 -1.04
N ARG A 34 0.64 -25.89 -1.28
CA ARG A 34 1.93 -25.47 -1.87
C ARG A 34 1.72 -24.82 -3.24
N PRO A 35 2.39 -23.68 -3.52
CA PRO A 35 2.31 -23.03 -4.81
C PRO A 35 3.02 -23.85 -5.89
N VAL A 36 2.41 -23.95 -7.07
CA VAL A 36 2.99 -24.57 -8.25
C VAL A 36 3.57 -23.47 -9.14
N ARG A 37 4.90 -23.46 -9.25
CA ARG A 37 5.64 -22.52 -10.10
C ARG A 37 5.65 -22.93 -11.57
N TRP A 38 5.60 -24.23 -11.82
CA TRP A 38 5.75 -24.81 -13.15
C TRP A 38 5.25 -26.26 -13.16
N VAL A 39 4.83 -26.77 -14.32
CA VAL A 39 4.58 -28.21 -14.53
C VAL A 39 5.62 -28.79 -15.45
N HIS A 40 6.18 -29.93 -15.07
CA HIS A 40 7.13 -30.66 -15.89
C HIS A 40 6.70 -32.11 -16.03
N ALA A 41 6.71 -32.64 -17.25
CA ALA A 41 6.55 -34.06 -17.51
C ALA A 41 7.92 -34.67 -17.84
N GLY A 42 8.31 -35.74 -17.15
CA GLY A 42 9.64 -36.33 -17.35
C GLY A 42 9.78 -37.77 -16.86
N GLU A 43 10.70 -38.51 -17.48
CA GLU A 43 10.94 -39.94 -17.25
C GLU A 43 12.41 -40.29 -16.97
N ALA A 44 13.28 -39.29 -16.81
CA ALA A 44 14.70 -39.53 -16.62
C ALA A 44 15.01 -40.02 -15.18
N PRO A 45 15.89 -41.00 -14.97
CA PRO A 45 16.28 -41.43 -13.62
C PRO A 45 16.96 -40.33 -12.79
N ASN A 46 17.70 -39.44 -13.44
CA ASN A 46 18.39 -38.31 -12.82
C ASN A 46 17.55 -37.01 -12.82
N LEU A 47 16.24 -37.10 -13.07
CA LEU A 47 15.36 -35.94 -13.13
C LEU A 47 15.45 -35.00 -11.91
N PRO A 48 15.58 -35.48 -10.66
CA PRO A 48 15.72 -34.60 -9.51
C PRO A 48 16.92 -33.64 -9.60
N ALA A 49 17.98 -33.99 -10.31
CA ALA A 49 19.14 -33.10 -10.45
C ALA A 49 18.88 -31.89 -11.38
N LEU A 50 17.82 -31.95 -12.21
CA LEU A 50 17.52 -30.98 -13.26
C LEU A 50 16.42 -29.98 -12.88
N LEU A 51 15.75 -30.20 -11.74
CA LEU A 51 14.64 -29.36 -11.26
C LEU A 51 15.15 -28.14 -10.48
N LYS A 52 14.37 -27.06 -10.50
CA LYS A 52 14.70 -25.78 -9.85
C LYS A 52 13.89 -25.53 -8.57
N GLY A 53 12.87 -26.33 -8.29
CA GLY A 53 11.97 -26.20 -7.15
C GLY A 53 10.61 -25.58 -7.52
N GLY A 54 9.58 -25.94 -6.75
CA GLY A 54 8.20 -25.53 -6.97
C GLY A 54 7.50 -26.20 -8.16
N GLU A 55 8.09 -27.23 -8.78
CA GLU A 55 7.46 -27.93 -9.90
C GLU A 55 6.38 -28.92 -9.44
N LEU A 56 5.28 -29.00 -10.19
CA LEU A 56 4.39 -30.15 -10.22
C LEU A 56 4.96 -31.14 -11.25
N LEU A 57 5.54 -32.23 -10.78
CA LEU A 57 6.19 -33.22 -11.64
C LEU A 57 5.19 -34.31 -12.06
N LEU A 58 5.02 -34.51 -13.36
CA LEU A 58 4.21 -35.58 -13.96
C LEU A 58 5.13 -36.69 -14.50
N THR A 59 4.81 -37.95 -14.21
CA THR A 59 5.57 -39.11 -14.71
C THR A 59 4.68 -40.35 -14.81
N THR A 60 5.01 -41.26 -15.72
CA THR A 60 4.47 -42.62 -15.82
C THR A 60 5.29 -43.62 -14.98
N GLY A 61 6.32 -43.12 -14.28
CA GLY A 61 7.12 -43.86 -13.32
C GLY A 61 8.27 -44.68 -13.91
N LEU A 62 8.57 -44.53 -15.22
CA LEU A 62 9.62 -45.32 -15.89
C LEU A 62 11.02 -44.98 -15.35
N GLY A 63 11.23 -43.73 -14.95
CA GLY A 63 12.51 -43.24 -14.42
C GLY A 63 12.79 -43.61 -12.96
N ILE A 64 11.80 -44.10 -12.20
CA ILE A 64 11.90 -44.26 -10.74
C ILE A 64 12.81 -45.43 -10.34
N GLY A 65 12.94 -46.43 -11.22
CA GLY A 65 13.71 -47.65 -10.97
C GLY A 65 12.92 -48.75 -10.24
N THR A 66 13.43 -49.98 -10.34
CA THR A 66 12.75 -51.19 -9.83
C THR A 66 13.17 -51.56 -8.42
N ARG A 67 14.35 -51.14 -7.95
CA ARG A 67 14.85 -51.45 -6.61
C ARG A 67 14.36 -50.42 -5.62
N SER A 68 14.05 -50.85 -4.39
CA SER A 68 13.62 -49.94 -3.32
C SER A 68 14.67 -48.86 -3.00
N ALA A 69 15.96 -49.13 -3.21
CA ALA A 69 17.01 -48.12 -3.02
C ALA A 69 16.89 -46.97 -4.04
N ASP A 70 16.57 -47.27 -5.29
CA ASP A 70 16.42 -46.29 -6.37
C ASP A 70 15.18 -45.41 -6.12
N GLN A 71 14.06 -46.04 -5.75
CA GLN A 71 12.82 -45.35 -5.38
C GLN A 71 13.01 -44.37 -4.22
N ARG A 72 13.74 -44.78 -3.18
CA ARG A 72 14.07 -43.90 -2.05
C ARG A 72 14.94 -42.73 -2.46
N ALA A 73 15.97 -42.99 -3.28
CA ALA A 73 16.89 -41.95 -3.75
C ALA A 73 16.16 -40.93 -4.63
N PHE A 74 15.28 -41.39 -5.52
CA PHE A 74 14.47 -40.55 -6.38
C PHE A 74 13.60 -39.57 -5.58
N VAL A 75 12.81 -40.09 -4.62
CA VAL A 75 11.93 -39.26 -3.78
C VAL A 75 12.71 -38.28 -2.93
N ARG A 76 13.82 -38.69 -2.32
CA ARG A 76 14.68 -37.79 -1.53
C ARG A 76 15.23 -36.66 -2.38
N GLY A 77 15.72 -36.97 -3.58
CA GLY A 77 16.20 -35.94 -4.51
C GLY A 77 15.10 -34.93 -4.88
N LEU A 78 13.85 -35.38 -5.06
CA LEU A 78 12.74 -34.47 -5.32
C LEU A 78 12.40 -33.59 -4.10
N ALA A 79 12.39 -34.17 -2.90
CA ALA A 79 12.14 -33.44 -1.67
C ALA A 79 13.24 -32.41 -1.38
N GLU A 80 14.51 -32.76 -1.61
CA GLU A 80 15.66 -31.85 -1.47
C GLU A 80 15.59 -30.65 -2.43
N ARG A 81 14.93 -30.81 -3.59
CA ARG A 81 14.69 -29.73 -4.55
C ARG A 81 13.44 -28.90 -4.24
N ASP A 82 12.70 -29.22 -3.19
CA ASP A 82 11.49 -28.49 -2.81
C ASP A 82 10.46 -28.40 -3.94
N ILE A 83 10.25 -29.50 -4.68
CA ILE A 83 9.19 -29.56 -5.70
C ILE A 83 7.81 -29.44 -5.04
N ALA A 84 6.82 -28.94 -5.76
CA ALA A 84 5.47 -28.75 -5.22
C ALA A 84 4.78 -30.09 -4.93
N ALA A 85 4.79 -31.02 -5.90
CA ALA A 85 4.23 -32.36 -5.77
C ALA A 85 4.72 -33.31 -6.87
N LEU A 86 4.69 -34.62 -6.59
CA LEU A 86 4.91 -35.69 -7.57
C LEU A 86 3.57 -36.33 -7.93
N VAL A 87 3.25 -36.34 -9.22
CA VAL A 87 2.05 -37.00 -9.79
C VAL A 87 2.51 -38.15 -10.66
N VAL A 88 2.08 -39.36 -10.31
CA VAL A 88 2.43 -40.58 -11.02
C VAL A 88 1.20 -41.15 -11.70
N GLU A 89 1.23 -41.27 -13.02
CA GLU A 89 0.21 -41.97 -13.78
C GLU A 89 0.42 -43.47 -13.70
N LEU A 90 -0.58 -44.19 -13.19
CA LEU A 90 -0.55 -45.64 -13.15
C LEU A 90 -0.84 -46.19 -14.54
N GLY A 91 -0.10 -47.23 -14.91
CA GLY A 91 -0.22 -47.86 -16.22
C GLY A 91 0.26 -49.31 -16.21
N PRO A 92 0.29 -49.98 -17.37
CA PRO A 92 0.62 -51.40 -17.45
C PRO A 92 2.00 -51.77 -16.85
N ARG A 93 2.96 -50.84 -16.91
CA ARG A 93 4.32 -51.06 -16.37
C ARG A 93 4.46 -50.70 -14.88
N LEU A 94 3.55 -49.88 -14.37
CA LEU A 94 3.50 -49.49 -12.97
C LEU A 94 2.03 -49.53 -12.50
N PRO A 95 1.47 -50.72 -12.25
CA PRO A 95 0.05 -50.86 -11.92
C PRO A 95 -0.30 -50.35 -10.52
N ARG A 96 0.71 -50.22 -9.64
CA ARG A 96 0.59 -49.67 -8.28
C ARG A 96 1.89 -48.99 -7.89
N LEU A 97 1.81 -48.01 -7.00
CA LEU A 97 2.99 -47.37 -6.43
C LEU A 97 3.76 -48.32 -5.50
N PRO A 98 5.10 -48.42 -5.63
CA PRO A 98 5.92 -49.21 -4.71
C PRO A 98 5.88 -48.64 -3.29
N ALA A 99 5.80 -49.52 -2.29
CA ALA A 99 5.75 -49.11 -0.88
C ALA A 99 6.93 -48.21 -0.48
N ALA A 100 8.15 -48.55 -0.92
CA ALA A 100 9.34 -47.75 -0.62
C ALA A 100 9.28 -46.31 -1.15
N LEU A 101 8.56 -46.07 -2.26
CA LEU A 101 8.32 -44.72 -2.78
C LEU A 101 7.32 -43.96 -1.90
N VAL A 102 6.20 -44.60 -1.55
CA VAL A 102 5.14 -44.02 -0.70
C VAL A 102 5.65 -43.69 0.69
N ASP A 103 6.34 -44.62 1.35
CA ASP A 103 6.87 -44.44 2.70
C ASP A 103 7.89 -43.31 2.77
N THR A 104 8.70 -43.17 1.72
CA THR A 104 9.70 -42.08 1.64
C THR A 104 9.04 -40.74 1.38
N ALA A 105 8.03 -40.69 0.50
CA ALA A 105 7.30 -39.45 0.23
C ALA A 105 6.57 -38.96 1.49
N ARG A 106 5.95 -39.89 2.23
CA ARG A 106 5.32 -39.62 3.53
C ARG A 106 6.33 -39.07 4.54
N SER A 107 7.48 -39.72 4.69
CA SER A 107 8.51 -39.32 5.64
C SER A 107 9.14 -37.97 5.28
N ALA A 108 9.23 -37.65 3.99
CA ALA A 108 9.75 -36.38 3.49
C ALA A 108 8.69 -35.26 3.44
N GLY A 109 7.42 -35.56 3.73
CA GLY A 109 6.30 -34.62 3.57
C GLY A 109 6.02 -34.23 2.12
N LEU A 110 6.52 -34.98 1.13
CA LEU A 110 6.29 -34.69 -0.28
C LEU A 110 4.85 -35.07 -0.65
N PRO A 111 4.03 -34.17 -1.23
CA PRO A 111 2.76 -34.55 -1.78
C PRO A 111 2.94 -35.52 -2.95
N LEU A 112 2.35 -36.70 -2.81
CA LEU A 112 2.38 -37.76 -3.81
C LEU A 112 0.95 -38.04 -4.25
N VAL A 113 0.73 -37.97 -5.55
CA VAL A 113 -0.58 -38.21 -6.17
C VAL A 113 -0.43 -39.32 -7.19
N GLN A 114 -1.39 -40.25 -7.22
CA GLN A 114 -1.50 -41.23 -8.29
C GLN A 114 -2.69 -40.91 -9.19
N LEU A 115 -2.54 -41.10 -10.49
CA LEU A 115 -3.65 -41.03 -11.46
C LEU A 115 -4.06 -42.44 -11.85
N HIS A 116 -5.36 -42.74 -11.73
CA HIS A 116 -5.94 -44.04 -12.08
C HIS A 116 -6.31 -44.17 -13.56
N ARG A 117 -6.22 -43.08 -14.33
CA ARG A 117 -6.44 -43.08 -15.78
C ARG A 117 -5.37 -42.27 -16.48
N GLU A 118 -5.05 -42.72 -17.70
CA GLU A 118 -4.16 -42.01 -18.61
C GLU A 118 -4.73 -40.64 -18.95
N VAL A 119 -3.88 -39.62 -18.85
CA VAL A 119 -4.21 -38.24 -19.24
C VAL A 119 -3.14 -37.67 -20.14
N PRO A 120 -3.50 -36.87 -21.16
CA PRO A 120 -2.50 -36.18 -21.97
C PRO A 120 -1.76 -35.15 -21.10
N PHE A 121 -0.51 -35.46 -20.71
CA PHE A 121 0.32 -34.53 -19.92
C PHE A 121 0.50 -33.18 -20.61
N VAL A 122 0.47 -33.13 -21.95
CA VAL A 122 0.46 -31.86 -22.71
C VAL A 122 -0.72 -30.97 -22.31
N SER A 123 -1.93 -31.52 -22.25
CA SER A 123 -3.13 -30.77 -21.88
C SER A 123 -3.09 -30.35 -20.41
N VAL A 124 -2.54 -31.19 -19.53
CA VAL A 124 -2.30 -30.81 -18.12
C VAL A 124 -1.33 -29.65 -18.04
N THR A 125 -0.19 -29.73 -18.73
CA THR A 125 0.83 -28.67 -18.73
C THR A 125 0.28 -27.35 -19.26
N GLU A 126 -0.46 -27.37 -20.38
CA GLU A 126 -1.09 -26.17 -20.97
C GLU A 126 -2.09 -25.52 -20.00
N GLN A 127 -2.96 -26.31 -19.36
CA GLN A 127 -3.96 -25.79 -18.44
C GLN A 127 -3.31 -25.18 -17.20
N VAL A 128 -2.37 -25.87 -16.58
CA VAL A 128 -1.72 -25.37 -15.36
C VAL A 128 -0.84 -24.15 -15.67
N HIS A 129 -0.09 -24.15 -16.78
CA HIS A 129 0.68 -22.96 -17.19
C HIS A 129 -0.25 -21.78 -17.48
N THR A 130 -1.40 -22.01 -18.12
CA THR A 130 -2.40 -20.97 -18.36
C THR A 130 -2.92 -20.38 -17.04
N GLU A 131 -3.22 -21.21 -16.04
CA GLU A 131 -3.63 -20.74 -14.71
C GLU A 131 -2.52 -19.96 -13.98
N ILE A 132 -1.26 -20.41 -14.08
CA ILE A 132 -0.10 -19.69 -13.52
C ILE A 132 -0.02 -18.28 -14.13
N VAL A 133 -0.14 -18.16 -15.45
CA VAL A 133 -0.09 -16.88 -16.16
C VAL A 133 -1.32 -16.01 -15.81
N ASN A 134 -2.52 -16.58 -15.81
CA ASN A 134 -3.77 -15.88 -15.53
C ASN A 134 -3.85 -15.37 -14.09
N GLY A 135 -3.24 -16.06 -13.12
CA GLY A 135 -3.18 -15.62 -11.73
C GLY A 135 -2.56 -14.23 -11.59
N HIS A 136 -1.50 -13.93 -12.34
CA HIS A 136 -0.86 -12.61 -12.33
C HIS A 136 -1.76 -11.53 -12.96
N TYR A 137 -2.46 -11.85 -14.05
CA TYR A 137 -3.39 -10.93 -14.69
C TYR A 137 -4.60 -10.61 -13.80
N ALA A 138 -5.12 -11.58 -13.04
CA ALA A 138 -6.25 -11.38 -12.15
C ALA A 138 -5.93 -10.33 -11.06
N LEU A 139 -4.74 -10.40 -10.46
CA LEU A 139 -4.30 -9.41 -9.47
C LEU A 139 -4.21 -8.00 -10.05
N LEU A 140 -3.59 -7.87 -11.24
CA LEU A 140 -3.46 -6.59 -11.92
C LEU A 140 -4.83 -5.99 -12.24
N ARG A 141 -5.76 -6.80 -12.74
CA ARG A 141 -7.13 -6.37 -13.04
C ARG A 141 -7.90 -5.93 -11.80
N GLN A 142 -7.75 -6.64 -10.67
CA GLN A 142 -8.37 -6.24 -9.41
C GLN A 142 -7.81 -4.91 -8.92
N ALA A 143 -6.49 -4.73 -8.93
CA ALA A 143 -5.89 -3.45 -8.52
C ALA A 143 -6.29 -2.29 -9.45
N GLU A 144 -6.40 -2.52 -10.76
CA GLU A 144 -6.87 -1.52 -11.73
C GLU A 144 -8.36 -1.16 -11.56
N GLU A 145 -9.19 -2.11 -11.15
CA GLU A 145 -10.58 -1.84 -10.78
C GLU A 145 -10.66 -0.92 -9.55
N ILE A 146 -9.83 -1.16 -8.53
CA ILE A 146 -9.79 -0.31 -7.34
C ILE A 146 -9.25 1.09 -7.66
N ASP A 147 -8.23 1.19 -8.49
CA ASP A 147 -7.70 2.46 -8.98
C ASP A 147 -8.77 3.30 -9.71
N ARG A 148 -9.57 2.66 -10.57
CA ARG A 148 -10.72 3.30 -11.24
C ARG A 148 -11.80 3.76 -10.26
N ARG A 149 -12.11 2.97 -9.22
CA ARG A 149 -13.06 3.38 -8.18
C ARG A 149 -12.55 4.57 -7.36
N CYS A 150 -11.25 4.56 -7.01
CA CYS A 150 -10.60 5.68 -6.31
C CYS A 150 -10.64 6.95 -7.17
N THR A 151 -10.32 6.83 -8.46
CA THR A 151 -10.38 7.94 -9.41
C THR A 151 -11.79 8.52 -9.49
N ARG A 152 -12.81 7.67 -9.67
CA ARG A 152 -14.22 8.10 -9.72
C ARG A 152 -14.65 8.78 -8.43
N ALA A 153 -14.28 8.23 -7.27
CA ALA A 153 -14.58 8.81 -5.97
C ALA A 153 -14.06 10.25 -5.82
N LEU A 154 -12.93 10.58 -6.44
CA LEU A 154 -12.38 11.93 -6.46
C LEU A 154 -13.08 12.84 -7.46
N LEU A 155 -13.35 12.35 -8.67
CA LEU A 155 -14.09 13.09 -9.69
C LEU A 155 -15.51 13.45 -9.22
N ASP A 156 -16.12 12.60 -8.39
CA ASP A 156 -17.43 12.84 -7.75
C ASP A 156 -17.35 13.81 -6.55
N GLY A 157 -16.19 14.45 -6.31
CA GLY A 157 -15.97 15.41 -5.22
C GLY A 157 -15.76 14.80 -3.83
N GLY A 158 -15.52 13.49 -3.72
CA GLY A 158 -15.39 12.79 -2.44
C GLY A 158 -14.09 13.03 -1.67
N GLY A 159 -13.09 13.63 -2.31
CA GLY A 159 -11.79 13.94 -1.69
C GLY A 159 -11.01 12.72 -1.18
N VAL A 160 -9.95 12.98 -0.41
CA VAL A 160 -9.09 11.96 0.20
C VAL A 160 -9.87 10.94 1.06
N PRO A 161 -10.83 11.34 1.93
CA PRO A 161 -11.54 10.38 2.78
C PRO A 161 -12.28 9.28 2.00
N ARG A 162 -12.85 9.60 0.83
CA ARG A 162 -13.61 8.62 0.02
C ARG A 162 -12.69 7.62 -0.70
N VAL A 163 -11.50 8.06 -1.10
CA VAL A 163 -10.45 7.17 -1.63
C VAL A 163 -10.01 6.17 -0.56
N LEU A 164 -9.68 6.67 0.65
CA LEU A 164 -9.26 5.80 1.74
C LEU A 164 -10.34 4.79 2.15
N ARG A 165 -11.62 5.19 2.13
CA ARG A 165 -12.75 4.28 2.37
C ARG A 165 -12.83 3.17 1.32
N THR A 166 -12.63 3.50 0.05
CA THR A 166 -12.62 2.52 -1.05
C THR A 166 -11.51 1.48 -0.85
N LEU A 167 -10.32 1.93 -0.43
CA LEU A 167 -9.21 1.03 -0.10
C LEU A 167 -9.49 0.18 1.14
N ALA A 168 -10.08 0.77 2.18
CA ALA A 168 -10.41 0.09 3.42
C ALA A 168 -11.46 -1.01 3.19
N GLU A 169 -12.48 -0.72 2.40
CA GLU A 169 -13.50 -1.69 1.96
C GLU A 169 -12.88 -2.84 1.16
N PHE A 170 -11.97 -2.53 0.22
CA PHE A 170 -11.31 -3.55 -0.58
C PHE A 170 -10.39 -4.45 0.24
N ALA A 171 -9.58 -3.87 1.11
CA ALA A 171 -8.64 -4.62 1.96
C ALA A 171 -9.33 -5.31 3.15
N ALA A 172 -10.57 -4.93 3.45
CA ALA A 172 -11.29 -5.27 4.68
C ALA A 172 -10.50 -4.92 5.96
N GLU A 173 -9.67 -3.87 5.88
CA GLU A 173 -8.71 -3.45 6.91
C GLU A 173 -8.63 -1.92 6.99
N PRO A 174 -8.28 -1.34 8.15
CA PRO A 174 -8.15 0.10 8.29
C PRO A 174 -6.98 0.66 7.49
N VAL A 175 -7.17 1.88 6.97
CA VAL A 175 -6.23 2.60 6.12
C VAL A 175 -5.99 3.99 6.69
N PHE A 176 -4.72 4.38 6.77
CA PHE A 176 -4.28 5.65 7.31
C PHE A 176 -3.45 6.39 6.28
N LEU A 177 -3.60 7.71 6.25
CA LEU A 177 -2.72 8.60 5.53
C LEU A 177 -2.03 9.49 6.56
N GLU A 178 -0.73 9.33 6.71
CA GLU A 178 0.12 10.14 7.61
C GLU A 178 1.03 11.06 6.80
N THR A 179 1.50 12.15 7.38
CA THR A 179 2.56 12.97 6.81
C THR A 179 3.90 12.22 6.86
N ALA A 180 4.91 12.75 6.17
CA ALA A 180 6.28 12.20 6.22
C ALA A 180 6.86 12.14 7.64
N ASP A 181 6.43 13.02 8.54
CA ASP A 181 6.79 13.09 9.98
C ASP A 181 5.88 12.26 10.89
N GLY A 182 4.99 11.42 10.34
CA GLY A 182 4.16 10.49 11.10
C GLY A 182 2.91 11.10 11.75
N ARG A 183 2.50 12.31 11.33
CA ARG A 183 1.26 12.93 11.80
C ARG A 183 0.08 12.43 10.96
N LEU A 184 -0.94 11.89 11.62
CA LEU A 184 -2.16 11.45 10.94
C LEU A 184 -2.85 12.62 10.22
N LEU A 185 -3.12 12.46 8.93
CA LEU A 185 -3.93 13.37 8.13
C LEU A 185 -5.37 12.86 8.02
N TYR A 186 -5.53 11.58 7.68
CA TYR A 186 -6.82 10.96 7.46
C TYR A 186 -6.80 9.49 7.86
N ALA A 187 -7.93 8.97 8.30
CA ALA A 187 -8.14 7.57 8.61
C ALA A 187 -9.47 7.09 8.01
N ALA A 188 -9.51 5.83 7.59
CA ALA A 188 -10.73 5.15 7.16
C ALA A 188 -10.74 3.71 7.67
N ALA A 189 -11.92 3.23 8.09
CA ALA A 189 -12.17 1.83 8.40
C ALA A 189 -13.08 1.18 7.36
N PRO A 190 -13.00 -0.15 7.20
CA PRO A 190 -14.03 -0.90 6.50
C PRO A 190 -15.37 -0.79 7.24
N PRO A 191 -16.51 -0.79 6.52
CA PRO A 191 -17.83 -0.81 7.14
C PRO A 191 -18.05 -2.11 7.92
N GLY A 192 -18.66 -2.02 9.11
CA GLY A 192 -19.04 -3.19 9.93
C GLY A 192 -19.14 -2.85 11.42
N ALA A 193 -20.19 -3.34 12.08
CA ALA A 193 -20.38 -3.17 13.52
C ALA A 193 -19.35 -3.99 14.32
N GLY A 194 -18.83 -3.42 15.43
CA GLY A 194 -17.93 -4.12 16.35
C GLY A 194 -16.44 -4.08 15.99
N ARG A 195 -16.04 -3.33 14.96
CA ARG A 195 -14.62 -3.08 14.67
C ARG A 195 -14.10 -1.91 15.53
N PRO A 196 -12.83 -1.96 15.97
CA PRO A 196 -12.24 -0.87 16.74
C PRO A 196 -12.21 0.42 15.91
N ASP A 197 -12.42 1.55 16.57
CA ASP A 197 -12.32 2.87 15.96
C ASP A 197 -10.92 3.04 15.34
N PRO A 198 -10.80 3.44 14.05
CA PRO A 198 -9.52 3.74 13.41
C PRO A 198 -8.60 4.63 14.25
N LEU A 199 -9.15 5.62 14.97
CA LEU A 199 -8.35 6.51 15.80
C LEU A 199 -7.75 5.80 17.00
N GLN A 200 -8.48 4.87 17.63
CA GLN A 200 -7.96 4.05 18.72
C GLN A 200 -6.88 3.08 18.23
N VAL A 201 -7.08 2.49 17.03
CA VAL A 201 -6.07 1.65 16.38
C VAL A 201 -4.80 2.45 16.10
N TRP A 202 -4.96 3.69 15.64
CA TRP A 202 -3.86 4.61 15.36
C TRP A 202 -3.10 5.02 16.62
N GLU A 203 -3.81 5.38 17.70
CA GLU A 203 -3.20 5.74 18.98
C GLU A 203 -2.40 4.58 19.58
N GLY A 204 -2.94 3.36 19.52
CA GLY A 204 -2.21 2.15 19.93
C GLY A 204 -0.94 1.91 19.11
N LEU A 205 -1.00 2.13 17.80
CA LEU A 205 0.18 2.05 16.93
C LEU A 205 1.25 3.08 17.31
N ARG A 206 0.83 4.33 17.53
CA ARG A 206 1.74 5.44 17.84
C ARG A 206 2.37 5.30 19.22
N ALA A 207 1.64 4.78 20.21
CA ALA A 207 2.17 4.49 21.55
C ALA A 207 3.33 3.47 21.52
N GLY A 208 3.39 2.62 20.49
CA GLY A 208 4.48 1.67 20.25
C GLY A 208 5.63 2.19 19.38
N ARG A 209 5.52 3.37 18.76
CA ARG A 209 6.56 3.98 17.92
C ARG A 209 7.30 5.07 18.70
N THR A 210 8.57 4.83 18.99
CA THR A 210 9.44 5.79 19.69
C THR A 210 10.17 6.74 18.73
N THR A 211 10.34 6.34 17.47
CA THR A 211 10.93 7.16 16.41
C THR A 211 10.26 6.92 15.05
N ASP A 212 10.37 7.88 14.12
CA ASP A 212 9.89 7.77 12.72
C ASP A 212 10.62 6.67 11.89
N ARG A 213 11.67 6.07 12.46
CA ARG A 213 12.41 4.94 11.88
C ARG A 213 11.95 3.57 12.38
N ASP A 214 11.00 3.49 13.30
CA ASP A 214 10.52 2.21 13.77
C ASP A 214 9.84 1.46 12.63
N PRO A 215 10.21 0.19 12.37
CA PRO A 215 9.64 -0.59 11.29
C PRO A 215 8.13 -0.69 11.45
N ALA A 216 7.41 -0.63 10.33
CA ALA A 216 5.97 -0.83 10.33
C ALA A 216 5.62 -2.17 11.01
N PRO A 217 4.49 -2.26 11.74
CA PRO A 217 4.11 -3.49 12.40
C PRO A 217 4.09 -4.65 11.41
N SER A 218 4.47 -5.84 11.88
CA SER A 218 4.63 -7.02 11.03
C SER A 218 3.37 -7.28 10.18
N GLY A 219 3.55 -7.39 8.87
CA GLY A 219 2.46 -7.60 7.91
C GLY A 219 1.73 -6.34 7.44
N ALA A 220 2.09 -5.15 7.94
CA ALA A 220 1.57 -3.89 7.42
C ALA A 220 2.09 -3.60 6.01
N VAL A 221 1.27 -2.89 5.24
CA VAL A 221 1.66 -2.35 3.94
C VAL A 221 1.81 -0.85 4.09
N VAL A 222 3.02 -0.35 3.84
CA VAL A 222 3.33 1.08 3.76
C VAL A 222 3.71 1.40 2.32
N VAL A 223 3.06 2.42 1.78
CA VAL A 223 3.29 2.95 0.43
C VAL A 223 3.56 4.44 0.55
N GLU A 224 4.69 4.88 0.00
CA GLU A 224 5.06 6.28 -0.03
C GLU A 224 4.23 7.04 -1.07
N VAL A 225 3.64 8.17 -0.66
CA VAL A 225 2.88 9.07 -1.54
C VAL A 225 3.84 10.16 -2.03
N PRO A 226 4.11 10.24 -3.36
CA PRO A 226 5.03 11.22 -3.91
C PRO A 226 4.57 12.66 -3.63
N GLY A 227 5.52 13.51 -3.23
CA GLY A 227 5.34 14.96 -3.07
C GLY A 227 5.82 15.79 -4.26
N GLY A 228 6.35 15.13 -5.28
CA GLY A 228 6.97 15.77 -6.43
C GLY A 228 8.42 16.18 -6.18
N SER A 229 9.08 16.65 -7.24
CA SER A 229 10.42 17.22 -7.18
C SER A 229 10.36 18.70 -7.51
N ALA A 230 11.12 19.52 -6.78
CA ALA A 230 11.33 20.92 -7.11
C ALA A 230 12.34 21.13 -8.25
N ALA A 231 13.12 20.10 -8.62
CA ALA A 231 14.16 20.17 -9.65
C ALA A 231 14.17 18.91 -10.55
N PRO A 232 14.42 19.06 -11.86
CA PRO A 232 14.65 17.90 -12.74
C PRO A 232 15.84 17.07 -12.22
N GLY A 233 15.62 15.78 -11.93
CA GLY A 233 16.68 14.84 -11.52
C GLY A 233 16.91 14.65 -10.01
N ALA A 234 16.22 15.40 -9.14
CA ALA A 234 16.25 15.13 -7.69
C ALA A 234 15.29 13.98 -7.31
N THR A 235 15.66 13.19 -6.30
CA THR A 235 14.77 12.19 -5.70
C THR A 235 13.51 12.88 -5.19
N GLY A 236 12.34 12.42 -5.64
CA GLY A 236 11.04 12.99 -5.24
C GLY A 236 10.89 13.00 -3.72
N THR A 237 10.39 14.11 -3.18
CA THR A 237 10.12 14.21 -1.74
C THR A 237 8.93 13.31 -1.39
N VAL A 238 8.97 12.66 -0.23
CA VAL A 238 7.79 11.99 0.32
C VAL A 238 6.86 13.05 0.89
N ARG A 239 5.59 13.06 0.48
CA ARG A 239 4.59 13.98 1.05
C ARG A 239 3.81 13.36 2.20
N ALA A 240 3.44 12.10 2.03
CA ALA A 240 2.62 11.36 2.95
C ALA A 240 2.95 9.86 2.81
N ARG A 241 2.55 9.07 3.80
CA ARG A 241 2.58 7.60 3.76
C ARG A 241 1.17 7.07 3.85
N LEU A 242 0.84 6.16 2.95
CA LEU A 242 -0.38 5.37 2.98
C LEU A 242 -0.09 4.06 3.72
N VAL A 243 -0.79 3.83 4.83
CA VAL A 243 -0.54 2.71 5.74
C VAL A 243 -1.80 1.85 5.85
N LEU A 244 -1.68 0.56 5.51
CA LEU A 244 -2.72 -0.44 5.72
C LEU A 244 -2.27 -1.37 6.85
N LEU A 245 -3.16 -1.63 7.82
CA LEU A 245 -2.85 -2.45 8.99
C LEU A 245 -3.71 -3.73 9.01
N PRO A 246 -3.12 -4.93 9.14
CA PRO A 246 -3.87 -6.17 9.28
C PRO A 246 -4.43 -6.31 10.71
N VAL A 247 -5.64 -5.79 10.96
CA VAL A 247 -6.31 -5.86 12.28
C VAL A 247 -7.26 -7.06 12.36
N GLY A 248 -7.99 -7.37 11.29
CA GLY A 248 -8.97 -8.47 11.25
C GLY A 248 -8.49 -9.72 10.51
N GLY A 249 -7.44 -9.62 9.70
CA GLY A 249 -6.98 -10.67 8.81
C GLY A 249 -5.55 -10.45 8.35
N ARG A 250 -5.28 -10.72 7.07
CA ARG A 250 -3.95 -10.58 6.46
C ARG A 250 -4.05 -9.72 5.21
N LEU A 251 -3.05 -8.87 5.01
CA LEU A 251 -2.93 -8.11 3.77
C LEU A 251 -2.33 -9.00 2.68
N LEU A 252 -2.93 -8.93 1.49
CA LEU A 252 -2.53 -9.68 0.31
C LEU A 252 -1.71 -8.82 -0.65
N PRO A 253 -0.95 -9.42 -1.59
CA PRO A 253 -0.19 -8.66 -2.60
C PRO A 253 -1.06 -7.68 -3.40
N VAL A 254 -2.31 -8.03 -3.68
CA VAL A 254 -3.25 -7.15 -4.39
C VAL A 254 -3.58 -5.88 -3.60
N HIS A 255 -3.59 -5.92 -2.26
CA HIS A 255 -3.82 -4.75 -1.43
C HIS A 255 -2.67 -3.76 -1.54
N ARG A 256 -1.42 -4.26 -1.59
CA ARG A 256 -0.24 -3.42 -1.86
C ARG A 256 -0.31 -2.79 -3.24
N LEU A 257 -0.61 -3.57 -4.27
CA LEU A 257 -0.70 -3.06 -5.64
C LEU A 257 -1.81 -2.01 -5.80
N ALA A 258 -2.96 -2.20 -5.14
CA ALA A 258 -4.04 -1.21 -5.11
C ALA A 258 -3.61 0.07 -4.36
N ALA A 259 -2.93 -0.06 -3.23
CA ALA A 259 -2.39 1.08 -2.47
C ALA A 259 -1.34 1.87 -3.26
N GLU A 260 -0.43 1.18 -3.98
CA GLU A 260 0.56 1.78 -4.87
C GLU A 260 -0.10 2.60 -5.97
N ARG A 261 -1.14 2.07 -6.62
CA ARG A 261 -1.89 2.83 -7.64
C ARG A 261 -2.61 4.05 -7.06
N ALA A 262 -3.31 3.86 -5.94
CA ALA A 262 -4.01 4.95 -5.27
C ALA A 262 -3.06 6.06 -4.76
N SER A 263 -1.81 5.73 -4.42
CA SER A 263 -0.81 6.71 -3.99
C SER A 263 -0.56 7.80 -5.03
N GLY A 264 -0.58 7.45 -6.34
CA GLY A 264 -0.38 8.42 -7.41
C GLY A 264 -1.49 9.46 -7.47
N ILE A 265 -2.75 9.03 -7.29
CA ILE A 265 -3.88 9.95 -7.31
C ILE A 265 -3.93 10.78 -6.02
N LEU A 266 -3.65 10.16 -4.87
CA LEU A 266 -3.52 10.88 -3.59
C LEU A 266 -2.43 11.95 -3.66
N ALA A 267 -1.31 11.69 -4.31
CA ALA A 267 -0.26 12.67 -4.53
C ALA A 267 -0.80 13.90 -5.28
N VAL A 268 -1.52 13.70 -6.38
CA VAL A 268 -2.11 14.81 -7.17
C VAL A 268 -3.06 15.66 -6.32
N VAL A 269 -3.96 15.03 -5.56
CA VAL A 269 -4.93 15.75 -4.72
C VAL A 269 -4.23 16.55 -3.61
N LEU A 270 -3.22 15.96 -2.97
CA LEU A 270 -2.44 16.65 -1.93
C LEU A 270 -1.58 17.78 -2.50
N MET A 271 -1.11 17.65 -3.75
CA MET A 271 -0.40 18.71 -4.46
C MET A 271 -1.34 19.88 -4.79
N GLN A 272 -2.54 19.61 -5.31
CA GLN A 272 -3.53 20.64 -5.63
C GLN A 272 -3.92 21.45 -4.39
N ALA A 273 -4.27 20.78 -3.29
CA ALA A 273 -4.61 21.45 -2.04
C ALA A 273 -3.48 22.36 -1.52
N ARG A 274 -2.21 21.99 -1.75
CA ARG A 274 -1.06 22.84 -1.41
C ARG A 274 -0.98 24.07 -2.32
N GLN A 275 -1.19 23.90 -3.63
CA GLN A 275 -1.14 25.02 -4.57
C GLN A 275 -2.26 26.03 -4.28
N GLU A 276 -3.46 25.57 -3.93
CA GLU A 276 -4.57 26.43 -3.53
C GLU A 276 -4.23 27.25 -2.27
N GLU A 277 -3.71 26.61 -1.22
CA GLU A 277 -3.29 27.32 0.00
C GLU A 277 -2.17 28.32 -0.27
N GLU A 278 -1.21 27.98 -1.14
CA GLU A 278 -0.13 28.88 -1.51
C GLU A 278 -0.64 30.10 -2.28
N LEU A 279 -1.58 29.90 -3.21
CA LEU A 279 -2.25 31.00 -3.92
C LEU A 279 -3.06 31.88 -2.96
N ALA A 280 -3.80 31.28 -2.03
CA ALA A 280 -4.54 32.02 -1.01
C ALA A 280 -3.59 32.85 -0.12
N ALA A 281 -2.48 32.26 0.32
CA ALA A 281 -1.47 32.96 1.10
C ALA A 281 -0.81 34.11 0.33
N ARG A 282 -0.59 33.96 -0.98
CA ARG A 282 -0.09 35.05 -1.85
C ARG A 282 -1.11 36.17 -1.97
N GLY A 283 -2.39 35.85 -2.17
CA GLY A 283 -3.47 36.85 -2.20
C GLY A 283 -3.57 37.65 -0.90
N ARG A 284 -3.45 36.99 0.26
CA ARG A 284 -3.33 37.67 1.56
C ARG A 284 -2.10 38.58 1.64
N GLY A 285 -0.97 38.15 1.07
CA GLY A 285 0.28 38.90 1.04
C GLY A 285 0.20 40.16 0.18
N ASP A 286 -0.40 40.05 -1.01
CA ASP A 286 -0.60 41.18 -1.92
C ASP A 286 -1.55 42.22 -1.31
N PHE A 287 -2.66 41.79 -0.69
CA PHE A 287 -3.55 42.69 0.05
C PHE A 287 -2.82 43.46 1.15
N LEU A 288 -2.04 42.77 1.99
CA LEU A 288 -1.31 43.42 3.09
C LEU A 288 -0.24 44.39 2.57
N HIS A 289 0.39 44.06 1.44
CA HIS A 289 1.35 44.94 0.80
C HIS A 289 0.68 46.18 0.20
N ASP A 290 -0.44 46.02 -0.51
CA ASP A 290 -1.21 47.13 -1.08
C ASP A 290 -1.76 48.05 0.01
N LEU A 291 -2.19 47.48 1.15
CA LEU A 291 -2.60 48.24 2.32
C LEU A 291 -1.43 49.06 2.91
N ALA A 292 -0.24 48.47 3.01
CA ALA A 292 0.95 49.15 3.53
C ALA A 292 1.44 50.28 2.62
N GLU A 293 1.29 50.14 1.30
CA GLU A 293 1.64 51.15 0.30
C GLU A 293 0.55 52.23 0.12
N GLY A 294 -0.55 52.15 0.87
CA GLY A 294 -1.67 53.10 0.76
C GLY A 294 -2.43 53.01 -0.57
N ARG A 295 -2.38 51.85 -1.24
CA ARG A 295 -3.07 51.60 -2.52
C ARG A 295 -4.52 51.16 -2.34
N ILE A 296 -4.94 50.90 -1.09
CA ILE A 296 -6.31 50.54 -0.71
C ILE A 296 -6.92 51.70 0.06
N ALA A 297 -8.13 52.12 -0.33
CA ALA A 297 -8.87 53.14 0.40
C ALA A 297 -9.26 52.65 1.80
N PRO A 298 -9.16 53.49 2.86
CA PRO A 298 -9.46 53.08 4.24
C PRO A 298 -10.86 52.48 4.43
N GLU A 299 -11.84 52.97 3.68
CA GLU A 299 -13.23 52.48 3.70
C GLU A 299 -13.39 51.06 3.14
N ASP A 300 -12.55 50.65 2.19
CA ASP A 300 -12.64 49.35 1.51
C ASP A 300 -11.85 48.25 2.22
N ALA A 301 -10.78 48.62 2.94
CA ALA A 301 -9.87 47.68 3.58
C ALA A 301 -10.58 46.68 4.53
N PRO A 302 -11.55 47.07 5.39
CA PRO A 302 -12.25 46.12 6.24
C PRO A 302 -13.14 45.13 5.48
N ALA A 303 -13.68 45.51 4.31
CA ALA A 303 -14.47 44.61 3.49
C ALA A 303 -13.59 43.55 2.80
N GLN A 304 -12.47 43.99 2.22
CA GLN A 304 -11.51 43.09 1.57
C GLN A 304 -10.83 42.14 2.56
N ALA A 305 -10.48 42.63 3.75
CA ALA A 305 -9.91 41.79 4.81
C ALA A 305 -10.88 40.68 5.26
N ARG A 306 -12.19 40.99 5.36
CA ARG A 306 -13.22 39.99 5.67
C ARG A 306 -13.35 38.90 4.61
N VAL A 307 -13.22 39.25 3.32
CA VAL A 307 -13.20 38.27 2.22
C VAL A 307 -12.01 37.32 2.35
N LEU A 308 -10.87 37.83 2.82
CA LEU A 308 -9.66 37.03 3.09
C LEU A 308 -9.71 36.26 4.43
N GLY A 309 -10.86 36.23 5.10
CA GLY A 309 -11.08 35.50 6.34
C GLY A 309 -10.65 36.23 7.60
N PHE A 310 -10.23 37.50 7.52
CA PHE A 310 -9.84 38.29 8.68
C PHE A 310 -11.00 39.08 9.27
N ARG A 311 -11.29 38.83 10.54
CA ARG A 311 -12.28 39.58 11.32
C ARG A 311 -11.56 40.19 12.53
N PRO A 312 -11.00 41.40 12.41
CA PRO A 312 -10.42 42.08 13.57
C PRO A 312 -11.54 42.45 14.55
N GLY A 313 -11.25 42.38 15.85
CA GLY A 313 -12.09 43.01 16.87
C GLY A 313 -11.94 44.54 16.84
N GLU A 314 -12.55 45.22 17.81
CA GLU A 314 -12.45 46.69 17.93
C GLU A 314 -11.10 47.19 18.50
N GLY A 315 -10.22 46.25 18.87
CA GLY A 315 -8.90 46.55 19.43
C GLY A 315 -7.88 47.06 18.39
N PRO A 316 -6.75 47.61 18.87
CA PRO A 316 -5.70 48.12 17.98
C PRO A 316 -5.09 46.99 17.15
N MET A 317 -4.68 47.30 15.91
CA MET A 317 -4.01 46.35 15.03
C MET A 317 -2.49 46.56 15.04
N LEU A 318 -1.73 45.47 15.03
CA LEU A 318 -0.28 45.44 14.95
C LEU A 318 0.16 44.88 13.59
N PRO A 319 0.71 45.72 12.69
CA PRO A 319 1.38 45.23 11.49
C PRO A 319 2.78 44.72 11.85
N VAL A 320 3.10 43.50 11.42
CA VAL A 320 4.41 42.87 11.58
C VAL A 320 4.86 42.32 10.23
N VAL A 321 6.14 42.48 9.89
CA VAL A 321 6.74 41.82 8.74
C VAL A 321 7.82 40.88 9.24
N MET A 322 7.61 39.58 9.03
CA MET A 322 8.63 38.58 9.35
C MET A 322 9.49 38.31 8.12
N ARG A 323 10.79 38.13 8.36
CA ARG A 323 11.77 37.67 7.37
C ARG A 323 12.53 36.51 7.97
N LEU A 324 12.59 35.37 7.28
CA LEU A 324 13.47 34.27 7.66
C LEU A 324 14.91 34.66 7.29
N ALA A 325 15.82 34.61 8.26
CA ALA A 325 17.22 34.98 8.07
C ALA A 325 17.96 33.99 7.17
N ASP A 326 17.64 32.69 7.28
CA ASP A 326 18.12 31.60 6.41
C ASP A 326 17.02 30.53 6.33
N PRO A 327 16.49 30.17 5.14
CA PRO A 327 15.60 29.02 5.03
C PRO A 327 16.39 27.74 5.34
N PRO A 328 15.93 26.86 6.25
CA PRO A 328 16.55 25.57 6.49
C PRO A 328 16.79 24.80 5.18
N GLU A 329 17.91 24.08 5.07
CA GLU A 329 18.22 23.24 3.90
C GLU A 329 17.01 22.38 3.53
N GLY A 330 16.50 22.55 2.31
CA GLY A 330 15.32 21.83 1.78
C GLY A 330 14.03 22.65 1.66
N LEU A 331 13.95 23.87 2.21
CA LEU A 331 12.84 24.78 1.97
C LEU A 331 13.15 25.65 0.73
N THR A 332 12.70 25.22 -0.44
CA THR A 332 12.84 26.02 -1.66
C THR A 332 12.05 27.34 -1.54
N PRO A 333 12.53 28.43 -2.19
CA PRO A 333 11.76 29.66 -2.32
C PRO A 333 10.48 29.37 -3.11
N GLY A 334 9.36 29.22 -2.38
CA GLY A 334 8.06 28.84 -2.92
C GLY A 334 7.35 27.84 -2.00
N GLY A 335 8.01 26.74 -1.65
CA GLY A 335 7.33 25.63 -0.98
C GLY A 335 7.13 25.75 0.53
N GLY A 336 8.00 26.47 1.24
CA GLY A 336 8.05 26.48 2.71
C GLY A 336 7.14 27.49 3.42
N TRP A 337 6.84 28.59 2.74
CA TRP A 337 6.23 29.77 3.37
C TRP A 337 4.79 29.54 3.79
N ALA A 338 3.99 28.83 3.00
CA ALA A 338 2.60 28.52 3.35
C ALA A 338 2.50 27.63 4.62
N ALA A 339 3.44 26.67 4.78
CA ALA A 339 3.47 25.83 5.97
C ALA A 339 3.85 26.62 7.22
N LEU A 340 4.84 27.52 7.12
CA LEU A 340 5.22 28.43 8.20
C LEU A 340 4.06 29.37 8.55
N VAL A 341 3.43 29.99 7.55
CA VAL A 341 2.31 30.91 7.75
C VAL A 341 1.17 30.21 8.46
N ARG A 342 0.84 28.98 8.06
CA ARG A 342 -0.19 28.20 8.75
C ARG A 342 0.19 27.90 10.20
N ALA A 343 1.42 27.47 10.46
CA ALA A 343 1.87 27.20 11.83
C ALA A 343 1.78 28.45 12.72
N VAL A 344 2.24 29.61 12.23
CA VAL A 344 2.12 30.88 12.96
C VAL A 344 0.65 31.27 13.16
N ALA A 345 -0.20 31.08 12.15
CA ALA A 345 -1.63 31.34 12.27
C ALA A 345 -2.30 30.45 13.33
N GLU A 346 -1.96 29.17 13.37
CA GLU A 346 -2.45 28.20 14.37
C GLU A 346 -2.03 28.61 15.79
N GLU A 347 -0.76 28.99 15.99
CA GLU A 347 -0.25 29.46 17.30
C GLU A 347 -0.94 30.76 17.75
N LEU A 348 -1.10 31.74 16.85
CA LEU A 348 -1.81 32.99 17.17
C LEU A 348 -3.29 32.74 17.49
N ALA A 349 -3.93 31.84 16.74
CA ALA A 349 -5.32 31.45 17.00
C ALA A 349 -5.46 30.74 18.37
N ALA A 350 -4.50 29.89 18.75
CA ALA A 350 -4.50 29.18 20.03
C ALA A 350 -4.47 30.13 21.24
N VAL A 351 -3.79 31.28 21.13
CA VAL A 351 -3.80 32.34 22.16
C VAL A 351 -4.96 33.34 21.99
N GLY A 352 -5.84 33.12 21.01
CA GLY A 352 -7.01 33.94 20.73
C GLY A 352 -6.66 35.32 20.16
N VAL A 353 -5.60 35.40 19.36
CA VAL A 353 -5.19 36.60 18.61
C VAL A 353 -5.64 36.43 17.16
N PRO A 354 -6.64 37.21 16.68
CA PRO A 354 -7.02 37.18 15.27
C PRO A 354 -5.86 37.73 14.44
N ALA A 355 -5.43 37.00 13.41
CA ALA A 355 -4.33 37.43 12.55
C ALA A 355 -4.61 37.13 11.08
N LEU A 356 -4.17 38.03 10.20
CA LEU A 356 -4.10 37.83 8.76
C LEU A 356 -2.64 37.71 8.35
N LEU A 357 -2.27 36.59 7.74
CA LEU A 357 -0.90 36.30 7.31
C LEU A 357 -0.85 36.03 5.82
N GLY A 358 0.13 36.59 5.14
CA GLY A 358 0.37 36.40 3.71
C GLY A 358 1.81 36.05 3.39
N VAL A 359 2.08 35.67 2.15
CA VAL A 359 3.44 35.41 1.67
C VAL A 359 3.78 36.30 0.48
N ARG A 360 5.00 36.84 0.46
CA ARG A 360 5.59 37.55 -0.68
C ARG A 360 6.88 36.84 -1.10
N PRO A 361 6.79 35.78 -1.93
CA PRO A 361 7.94 34.93 -2.23
C PRO A 361 9.10 35.66 -2.90
N VAL A 362 8.79 36.66 -3.75
CA VAL A 362 9.79 37.49 -4.46
C VAL A 362 10.61 38.34 -3.48
N GLU A 363 10.04 38.72 -2.34
CA GLU A 363 10.68 39.59 -1.34
C GLU A 363 11.19 38.83 -0.11
N GLY A 364 10.87 37.54 0.02
CA GLY A 364 11.21 36.74 1.20
C GLY A 364 10.54 37.24 2.49
N ARG A 365 9.37 37.88 2.38
CA ARG A 365 8.65 38.51 3.50
C ARG A 365 7.33 37.81 3.77
N VAL A 366 6.97 37.76 5.04
CA VAL A 366 5.66 37.31 5.53
C VAL A 366 5.01 38.49 6.24
N PRO A 367 4.15 39.26 5.55
CA PRO A 367 3.36 40.28 6.21
C PRO A 367 2.31 39.62 7.10
N VAL A 368 2.13 40.21 8.28
CA VAL A 368 1.20 39.79 9.33
C VAL A 368 0.47 41.02 9.83
N LEU A 369 -0.85 40.91 9.95
CA LEU A 369 -1.67 41.90 10.63
C LEU A 369 -2.38 41.20 11.78
N ALA A 370 -2.00 41.52 13.02
CA ALA A 370 -2.57 40.93 14.22
C ALA A 370 -3.51 41.91 14.93
N GLY A 371 -4.69 41.46 15.35
CA GLY A 371 -5.57 42.22 16.22
C GLY A 371 -5.15 42.05 17.68
N LEU A 372 -4.83 43.15 18.36
CA LEU A 372 -4.48 43.15 19.77
C LEU A 372 -5.73 43.34 20.64
N ARG A 373 -5.72 42.74 21.83
CA ARG A 373 -6.72 43.03 22.86
C ARG A 373 -6.52 44.43 23.44
N ALA A 374 -7.63 45.06 23.83
CA ALA A 374 -7.60 46.33 24.55
C ALA A 374 -6.83 46.17 25.87
N GLU A 375 -6.20 47.25 26.34
CA GLU A 375 -5.32 47.23 27.52
C GLU A 375 -6.01 46.71 28.79
N GLY A 376 -7.33 46.92 28.92
CA GLY A 376 -8.15 46.42 30.03
C GLY A 376 -8.54 44.94 29.98
N GLU A 377 -8.28 44.24 28.86
CA GLU A 377 -8.59 42.81 28.68
C GLU A 377 -7.34 41.92 28.74
N ARG A 378 -6.17 42.52 29.01
CA ARG A 378 -4.90 41.79 29.12
C ARG A 378 -4.82 41.11 30.48
N ALA A 379 -4.90 39.78 30.51
CA ALA A 379 -4.41 39.04 31.68
C ALA A 379 -2.90 39.27 31.83
N ALA A 380 -2.43 39.53 33.05
CA ALA A 380 -1.00 39.65 33.32
C ALA A 380 -0.30 38.37 32.86
N VAL A 381 0.64 38.50 31.93
CA VAL A 381 1.48 37.40 31.47
C VAL A 381 2.45 37.07 32.60
N SER A 382 2.23 35.95 33.29
CA SER A 382 3.09 35.41 34.35
C SER A 382 4.23 34.57 33.81
#